data_AF-A0A178X536-F1
#
_entry.id   AF-A0A178X536-F1
#
_cell.length_a   1.000
_cell.length_b   1.000
_cell.length_c   1.000
_cell.angle_alpha   90.00
_cell.angle_beta   90.00
_cell.angle_gamma   90.00
#
_symmetry.space_group_name_H-M   'P 1'
#
loop_
_entity.id
_entity.type
_entity.pdbx_description
1 polymer ?
#
loop_
_entity_poly.entity_id
_entity_poly.type
_entity_poly.pdbx_seq_one_letter_code
_entity_poly.pdbx_strand_id
1 'polypeptide(L)'
;MLSFHIGSDFAPDARIEKGYLDALSAADWPAAVISAASAKASPKLDPSGMKMNGPYDYVPPNYWYDKAHKDAGGAWNFNSETSAGPDIPTMDTLKRMMTPAELETLWKNPAAPQYHRSESETFANLKIFGDALGGRYGKPTSLDDFVRKAQLAQYENVRAEFEAHSRNFTDSKDPSTGLIYWMLNSGWTSLHWQLFDAYLDQNGSYFGAKKANEPLHIQYSYDTKSAEVVNSTAKKASGLTASVELYNTDGTKKFSKTKKNLSVNGGGAHAKALDIGKVSGLSSTYLAKLVLTDSAGKEVSRNVYWLSTKDDKLNWSKSDWYYTPTSSYADLSGLSKLGAAKVGTTATSAPGPDGTTVTTVKLTNTSPGKTPAFMVDTHLVDSAGAPVLPVSWSDNQVSLWPGESVTLTATYRTADLHGSAPSVRVAGWNTGTRTVRG
;
A
#
# COMPACT_ATOMS: atom_id res chain seq x y z
N MET A 1 -24.73 8.89 -0.81
CA MET A 1 -24.30 8.62 -2.21
C MET A 1 -23.85 9.93 -2.81
N LEU A 2 -22.61 10.02 -3.31
CA LEU A 2 -22.02 11.30 -3.77
C LEU A 2 -22.31 11.59 -5.25
N SER A 3 -22.43 10.55 -6.07
CA SER A 3 -22.72 10.66 -7.50
C SER A 3 -23.32 9.34 -8.03
N PHE A 4 -23.79 9.37 -9.28
CA PHE A 4 -24.16 8.19 -10.06
C PHE A 4 -23.48 8.24 -11.43
N HIS A 5 -22.77 7.16 -11.80
CA HIS A 5 -22.14 7.03 -13.11
C HIS A 5 -23.13 6.38 -14.08
N ILE A 6 -23.50 7.09 -15.16
CA ILE A 6 -24.41 6.56 -16.19
C ILE A 6 -23.67 5.81 -17.30
N GLY A 7 -22.33 5.80 -17.24
CA GLY A 7 -21.42 5.04 -18.08
C GLY A 7 -20.11 4.76 -17.34
N SER A 8 -19.31 3.81 -17.84
CA SER A 8 -17.99 3.44 -17.29
C SER A 8 -16.90 3.75 -18.31
N ASP A 9 -16.46 2.74 -19.07
CA ASP A 9 -15.48 2.85 -20.16
C ASP A 9 -15.99 3.80 -21.25
N PHE A 10 -17.28 3.71 -21.58
CA PHE A 10 -17.98 4.51 -22.56
C PHE A 10 -19.15 5.24 -21.92
N ALA A 11 -19.32 6.49 -22.33
CA ALA A 11 -20.51 7.27 -22.00
C ALA A 11 -21.71 6.78 -22.84
N PRO A 12 -22.94 6.85 -22.31
CA PRO A 12 -24.13 6.39 -23.05
C PRO A 12 -24.42 7.26 -24.28
N ASP A 13 -25.09 6.67 -25.27
CA ASP A 13 -25.65 7.43 -26.40
C ASP A 13 -26.83 8.32 -25.96
N ALA A 14 -27.31 9.17 -26.87
CA ALA A 14 -28.35 10.16 -26.55
C ALA A 14 -29.68 9.53 -26.08
N ARG A 15 -30.01 8.32 -26.55
CA ARG A 15 -31.26 7.65 -26.16
C ARG A 15 -31.13 7.08 -24.75
N ILE A 16 -30.02 6.40 -24.47
CA ILE A 16 -29.74 5.80 -23.17
C ILE A 16 -29.55 6.90 -22.11
N GLU A 17 -28.76 7.92 -22.42
CA GLU A 17 -28.53 9.08 -21.54
C GLU A 17 -29.85 9.76 -21.18
N LYS A 18 -30.72 10.04 -22.18
CA LYS A 18 -32.04 10.61 -21.90
C LYS A 18 -32.85 9.72 -20.97
N GLY A 19 -32.84 8.40 -21.18
CA GLY A 19 -33.53 7.45 -20.31
C GLY A 19 -33.07 7.53 -18.86
N TYR A 20 -31.76 7.57 -18.62
CA TYR A 20 -31.21 7.74 -17.27
C TYR A 20 -31.58 9.08 -16.66
N LEU A 21 -31.41 10.18 -17.39
CA LEU A 21 -31.69 11.53 -16.86
C LEU A 21 -33.18 11.73 -16.56
N ASP A 22 -34.07 11.23 -17.41
CA ASP A 22 -35.52 11.25 -17.15
C ASP A 22 -35.85 10.44 -15.89
N ALA A 23 -35.29 9.23 -15.75
CA ALA A 23 -35.55 8.36 -14.61
C ALA A 23 -35.01 8.95 -13.29
N LEU A 24 -33.80 9.49 -13.31
CA LEU A 24 -33.19 10.15 -12.14
C LEU A 24 -33.97 11.42 -11.77
N SER A 25 -34.41 12.21 -12.77
CA SER A 25 -35.27 13.38 -12.53
C SER A 25 -36.62 12.98 -11.94
N ALA A 26 -37.26 11.91 -12.45
CA ALA A 26 -38.54 11.42 -11.93
C ALA A 26 -38.44 10.84 -10.51
N ALA A 27 -37.23 10.41 -10.11
CA ALA A 27 -36.93 9.93 -8.77
C ALA A 27 -36.42 11.02 -7.82
N ASP A 28 -36.46 12.30 -8.22
CA ASP A 28 -35.92 13.45 -7.48
C ASP A 28 -34.47 13.23 -7.02
N TRP A 29 -33.65 12.62 -7.89
CA TRP A 29 -32.29 12.25 -7.55
C TRP A 29 -31.41 13.49 -7.25
N PRO A 30 -30.84 13.60 -6.04
CA PRO A 30 -30.21 14.85 -5.60
C PRO A 30 -28.71 14.94 -5.88
N ALA A 31 -28.05 13.83 -6.27
CA ALA A 31 -26.60 13.75 -6.38
C ALA A 31 -26.10 13.97 -7.82
N ALA A 32 -24.80 14.23 -7.97
CA ALA A 32 -24.20 14.48 -9.28
C ALA A 32 -24.34 13.26 -10.22
N VAL A 33 -24.51 13.52 -11.51
CA VAL A 33 -24.54 12.49 -12.56
C VAL A 33 -23.28 12.62 -13.40
N ILE A 34 -22.54 11.52 -13.55
CA ILE A 34 -21.23 11.50 -14.22
C ILE A 34 -21.35 10.65 -15.48
N SER A 35 -20.90 11.20 -16.62
CA SER A 35 -21.06 10.62 -17.95
C SER A 35 -20.32 9.29 -18.14
N ALA A 36 -19.08 9.22 -17.65
CA ALA A 36 -18.21 8.05 -17.75
C ALA A 36 -17.16 8.03 -16.63
N ALA A 37 -16.60 6.86 -16.32
CA ALA A 37 -15.38 6.76 -15.51
C ALA A 37 -14.12 7.11 -16.32
N SER A 38 -14.17 6.97 -17.66
CA SER A 38 -13.15 7.48 -18.58
C SER A 38 -13.32 8.98 -18.86
N ALA A 39 -12.42 9.59 -19.63
CA ALA A 39 -12.48 11.02 -19.99
C ALA A 39 -13.60 11.39 -20.99
N LYS A 40 -14.49 10.46 -21.34
CA LYS A 40 -15.51 10.63 -22.38
C LYS A 40 -16.68 11.49 -21.89
N ALA A 41 -17.21 12.31 -22.79
CA ALA A 41 -18.47 13.03 -22.62
C ALA A 41 -19.65 12.20 -23.15
N SER A 42 -20.87 12.53 -22.72
CA SER A 42 -22.12 12.06 -23.35
C SER A 42 -22.80 13.20 -24.11
N PRO A 43 -23.85 12.96 -24.90
CA PRO A 43 -24.47 14.00 -25.72
C PRO A 43 -25.04 15.21 -24.95
N LYS A 44 -25.46 15.06 -23.69
CA LYS A 44 -25.95 16.16 -22.85
C LYS A 44 -25.03 16.55 -21.69
N LEU A 45 -24.22 15.62 -21.18
CA LEU A 45 -23.28 15.92 -20.10
C LEU A 45 -21.87 16.16 -20.65
N ASP A 46 -21.20 17.16 -20.08
CA ASP A 46 -19.80 17.50 -20.36
C ASP A 46 -18.83 16.31 -20.16
N PRO A 47 -17.56 16.44 -20.59
CA PRO A 47 -16.52 15.47 -20.24
C PRO A 47 -16.53 15.19 -18.72
N SER A 48 -16.37 13.92 -18.36
CA SER A 48 -16.57 13.42 -16.99
C SER A 48 -15.73 14.10 -15.90
N GLY A 49 -14.63 14.75 -16.27
CA GLY A 49 -13.62 15.21 -15.30
C GLY A 49 -12.85 14.05 -14.67
N MET A 50 -12.79 12.89 -15.33
CA MET A 50 -12.07 11.70 -14.88
C MET A 50 -11.14 11.15 -15.95
N LYS A 51 -10.33 10.16 -15.60
CA LYS A 51 -9.49 9.39 -16.52
C LYS A 51 -9.47 7.91 -16.18
N MET A 52 -9.24 7.11 -17.21
CA MET A 52 -9.15 5.64 -17.17
C MET A 52 -8.01 5.23 -18.11
N ASN A 53 -6.80 5.70 -17.78
CA ASN A 53 -5.61 5.57 -18.63
C ASN A 53 -4.75 4.35 -18.24
N GLY A 54 -5.28 3.46 -17.39
CA GLY A 54 -4.50 2.47 -16.67
C GLY A 54 -3.50 3.13 -15.68
N PRO A 55 -2.55 2.36 -15.13
CA PRO A 55 -2.31 0.94 -15.39
C PRO A 55 -3.26 -0.01 -14.64
N TYR A 56 -3.16 -1.29 -15.00
CA TYR A 56 -3.81 -2.43 -14.35
C TYR A 56 -2.83 -3.62 -14.15
N ASP A 57 -1.56 -3.45 -14.50
CA ASP A 57 -0.44 -4.37 -14.23
C ASP A 57 0.81 -3.57 -13.82
N TYR A 58 1.89 -4.27 -13.48
CA TYR A 58 3.01 -3.69 -12.75
C TYR A 58 3.62 -2.46 -13.43
N VAL A 59 3.67 -1.37 -12.66
CA VAL A 59 4.50 -0.18 -12.86
C VAL A 59 5.32 0.04 -11.59
N PRO A 60 6.52 0.68 -11.64
CA PRO A 60 7.31 0.96 -10.45
C PRO A 60 6.72 2.14 -9.64
N PRO A 61 7.04 2.28 -8.34
CA PRO A 61 6.47 3.32 -7.47
C PRO A 61 6.62 4.76 -7.98
N ASN A 62 7.70 5.08 -8.68
CA ASN A 62 7.92 6.42 -9.22
C ASN A 62 7.01 6.77 -10.42
N TYR A 63 6.32 5.79 -11.02
CA TYR A 63 5.30 6.03 -12.04
C TYR A 63 4.19 6.95 -11.55
N TRP A 64 3.70 6.73 -10.33
CA TRP A 64 2.55 7.44 -9.78
C TRP A 64 2.78 8.93 -9.59
N TYR A 65 4.04 9.36 -9.53
CA TYR A 65 4.41 10.76 -9.40
C TYR A 65 4.50 11.50 -10.74
N ASP A 66 4.30 10.81 -11.87
CA ASP A 66 4.36 11.43 -13.19
C ASP A 66 3.19 12.41 -13.43
N LYS A 67 3.51 13.57 -14.00
CA LYS A 67 2.54 14.54 -14.53
C LYS A 67 2.86 14.96 -15.97
N ALA A 68 3.88 14.34 -16.58
CA ALA A 68 4.37 14.72 -17.91
C ALA A 68 3.63 13.97 -19.02
N HIS A 69 3.10 12.78 -18.73
CA HIS A 69 2.44 11.91 -19.70
C HIS A 69 0.93 11.94 -19.49
N LYS A 70 0.24 12.76 -20.31
CA LYS A 70 -1.22 12.98 -20.21
C LYS A 70 -2.06 11.74 -20.53
N ASP A 71 -1.48 10.75 -21.20
CA ASP A 71 -2.18 9.51 -21.54
C ASP A 71 -1.87 8.38 -20.52
N ALA A 72 -1.33 8.73 -19.34
CA ALA A 72 -0.94 7.80 -18.28
C ALA A 72 -1.67 8.05 -16.95
N GLY A 73 -1.53 7.09 -16.02
CA GLY A 73 -2.17 7.03 -14.71
C GLY A 73 -1.48 7.78 -13.56
N GLY A 74 -0.53 8.68 -13.83
CA GLY A 74 0.14 9.44 -12.76
C GLY A 74 -0.82 10.33 -11.95
N ALA A 75 -0.38 10.85 -10.80
CA ALA A 75 -1.24 11.55 -9.85
C ALA A 75 -1.68 12.96 -10.30
N TRP A 76 -2.67 13.01 -11.18
CA TRP A 76 -3.34 14.21 -11.70
C TRP A 76 -4.73 13.83 -12.25
N ASN A 77 -5.68 14.76 -12.17
CA ASN A 77 -7.11 14.52 -12.43
C ASN A 77 -7.72 13.46 -11.50
N PHE A 78 -8.94 13.00 -11.77
CA PHE A 78 -9.59 11.92 -11.02
C PHE A 78 -9.26 10.58 -11.68
N ASN A 79 -8.45 9.76 -11.00
CA ASN A 79 -8.11 8.41 -11.46
C ASN A 79 -9.20 7.44 -11.00
N SER A 80 -10.11 7.08 -11.89
CA SER A 80 -11.38 6.41 -11.54
C SER A 80 -11.25 4.90 -11.37
N GLU A 81 -10.17 4.31 -11.88
CA GLU A 81 -9.76 2.93 -11.66
C GLU A 81 -8.32 2.74 -12.13
N THR A 82 -7.43 2.35 -11.23
CA THR A 82 -6.06 1.97 -11.58
C THR A 82 -5.41 1.15 -10.47
N SER A 83 -4.44 0.31 -10.81
CA SER A 83 -3.49 -0.27 -9.86
C SER A 83 -2.28 -0.86 -10.58
N ALA A 84 -1.27 -1.28 -9.81
CA ALA A 84 -0.13 -2.05 -10.33
C ALA A 84 -0.41 -3.56 -10.50
N GLY A 85 -1.68 -3.98 -10.48
CA GLY A 85 -2.10 -5.32 -10.87
C GLY A 85 -2.01 -6.41 -9.80
N PRO A 86 -1.03 -7.33 -9.84
CA PRO A 86 -0.99 -8.45 -8.92
C PRO A 86 -0.84 -8.10 -7.44
N ASP A 87 -1.68 -8.74 -6.62
CA ASP A 87 -1.79 -8.62 -5.17
C ASP A 87 -1.87 -10.02 -4.58
N ILE A 88 -0.71 -10.65 -4.44
CA ILE A 88 -0.55 -11.98 -3.84
C ILE A 88 -1.02 -11.93 -2.37
N PRO A 89 -2.05 -12.72 -2.00
CA PRO A 89 -2.58 -12.70 -0.64
C PRO A 89 -1.61 -13.35 0.36
N THR A 90 -2.02 -13.43 1.62
CA THR A 90 -1.22 -14.05 2.68
C THR A 90 -0.93 -15.52 2.37
N MET A 91 0.10 -16.08 3.01
CA MET A 91 0.41 -17.51 2.88
C MET A 91 -0.76 -18.38 3.36
N ASP A 92 -1.49 -17.94 4.38
CA ASP A 92 -2.66 -18.65 4.91
C ASP A 92 -3.80 -18.69 3.89
N THR A 93 -4.09 -17.58 3.20
CA THR A 93 -5.06 -17.56 2.09
C THR A 93 -4.57 -18.39 0.91
N LEU A 94 -3.31 -18.25 0.48
CA LEU A 94 -2.74 -19.02 -0.63
C LEU A 94 -2.92 -20.54 -0.45
N LYS A 95 -2.66 -21.05 0.74
CA LYS A 95 -2.82 -22.48 1.08
C LYS A 95 -4.28 -22.95 1.10
N ARG A 96 -5.24 -22.03 1.22
CA ARG A 96 -6.67 -22.33 1.15
C ARG A 96 -7.20 -22.31 -0.28
N MET A 97 -6.64 -21.46 -1.13
CA MET A 97 -7.16 -21.24 -2.50
C MET A 97 -6.45 -22.04 -3.59
N MET A 98 -5.22 -22.54 -3.35
CA MET A 98 -4.43 -23.21 -4.38
C MET A 98 -3.83 -24.53 -3.88
N THR A 99 -3.71 -25.49 -4.79
CA THR A 99 -3.02 -26.76 -4.55
C THR A 99 -1.51 -26.56 -4.44
N PRO A 100 -0.77 -27.52 -3.84
CA PRO A 100 0.70 -27.46 -3.80
C PRO A 100 1.37 -27.31 -5.17
N ALA A 101 0.83 -27.94 -6.22
CA ALA A 101 1.38 -27.87 -7.58
C ALA A 101 1.14 -26.51 -8.25
N GLU A 102 -0.02 -25.91 -8.02
CA GLU A 102 -0.32 -24.54 -8.48
C GLU A 102 0.55 -23.53 -7.74
N LEU A 103 0.71 -23.69 -6.42
CA LEU A 103 1.62 -22.85 -5.62
C LEU A 103 3.07 -22.99 -6.07
N GLU A 104 3.53 -24.19 -6.47
CA GLU A 104 4.88 -24.36 -7.02
C GLU A 104 5.03 -23.64 -8.38
N THR A 105 4.01 -23.76 -9.24
CA THR A 105 3.97 -23.08 -10.54
C THR A 105 3.97 -21.57 -10.38
N LEU A 106 3.21 -21.05 -9.41
CA LEU A 106 3.05 -19.62 -9.09
C LEU A 106 4.41 -18.89 -9.00
N TRP A 107 5.36 -19.46 -8.24
CA TRP A 107 6.64 -18.80 -8.00
C TRP A 107 7.75 -19.23 -8.98
N LYS A 108 7.71 -20.47 -9.49
CA LYS A 108 8.72 -20.97 -10.45
C LYS A 108 8.51 -20.46 -11.87
N ASN A 109 7.26 -20.28 -12.27
CA ASN A 109 6.89 -19.81 -13.61
C ASN A 109 5.73 -18.81 -13.54
N PRO A 110 5.97 -17.55 -13.13
CA PRO A 110 4.94 -16.51 -13.13
C PRO A 110 4.29 -16.26 -14.50
N ALA A 111 4.90 -16.69 -15.61
CA ALA A 111 4.30 -16.59 -16.93
C ALA A 111 3.25 -17.68 -17.24
N ALA A 112 3.11 -18.70 -16.38
CA ALA A 112 2.03 -19.66 -16.49
C ALA A 112 0.68 -19.00 -16.15
N PRO A 113 -0.38 -19.28 -16.92
CA PRO A 113 -1.73 -18.84 -16.58
C PRO A 113 -2.13 -19.27 -15.16
N GLN A 114 -2.82 -18.38 -14.46
CA GLN A 114 -3.33 -18.59 -13.11
C GLN A 114 -4.85 -18.43 -13.15
N TYR A 115 -5.58 -19.51 -12.89
CA TYR A 115 -7.04 -19.49 -12.88
C TYR A 115 -7.59 -18.44 -11.91
N HIS A 116 -6.96 -18.30 -10.74
CA HIS A 116 -7.29 -17.31 -9.72
C HIS A 116 -6.78 -15.88 -10.02
N ARG A 117 -6.31 -15.59 -11.23
CA ARG A 117 -6.03 -14.22 -11.67
C ARG A 117 -7.18 -13.70 -12.53
N SER A 118 -7.22 -14.05 -13.81
CA SER A 118 -8.25 -13.58 -14.73
C SER A 118 -8.43 -14.52 -15.92
N GLU A 119 -9.65 -14.58 -16.46
CA GLU A 119 -9.92 -15.21 -17.77
C GLU A 119 -9.40 -14.37 -18.94
N SER A 120 -9.11 -13.08 -18.73
CA SER A 120 -8.52 -12.19 -19.74
C SER A 120 -7.14 -12.67 -20.15
N GLU A 121 -6.89 -12.82 -21.45
CA GLU A 121 -5.55 -13.17 -21.97
C GLU A 121 -4.48 -12.16 -21.53
N THR A 122 -4.82 -10.87 -21.45
CA THR A 122 -3.91 -9.80 -20.99
C THR A 122 -3.50 -9.98 -19.54
N PHE A 123 -4.42 -10.47 -18.70
CA PHE A 123 -4.22 -10.59 -17.26
C PHE A 123 -4.24 -12.05 -16.79
N ALA A 124 -3.96 -13.02 -17.67
CA ALA A 124 -4.07 -14.44 -17.35
C ALA A 124 -2.93 -14.96 -16.48
N ASN A 125 -1.74 -14.37 -16.55
CA ASN A 125 -0.52 -14.82 -15.87
C ASN A 125 0.11 -13.67 -15.07
N LEU A 126 1.14 -13.92 -14.27
CA LEU A 126 1.84 -12.94 -13.41
C LEU A 126 3.19 -12.49 -13.98
N LYS A 127 3.40 -12.58 -15.30
CA LYS A 127 4.72 -12.38 -15.92
C LYS A 127 5.35 -11.04 -15.59
N ILE A 128 4.63 -9.93 -15.81
CA ILE A 128 5.17 -8.58 -15.66
C ILE A 128 5.57 -8.34 -14.20
N PHE A 129 4.69 -8.70 -13.26
CA PHE A 129 4.99 -8.66 -11.83
C PHE A 129 6.16 -9.56 -11.44
N GLY A 130 6.21 -10.81 -11.91
CA GLY A 130 7.29 -11.75 -11.61
C GLY A 130 8.66 -11.28 -12.12
N ASP A 131 8.70 -10.74 -13.34
CA ASP A 131 9.91 -10.16 -13.94
C ASP A 131 10.39 -8.94 -13.13
N ALA A 132 9.48 -8.05 -12.72
CA ALA A 132 9.80 -6.89 -11.89
C ALA A 132 10.24 -7.29 -10.47
N LEU A 133 9.59 -8.29 -9.86
CA LEU A 133 9.93 -8.81 -8.55
C LEU A 133 11.36 -9.37 -8.57
N GLY A 134 11.68 -10.19 -9.58
CA GLY A 134 13.03 -10.72 -9.79
C GLY A 134 14.07 -9.65 -10.11
N GLY A 135 13.69 -8.64 -10.91
CA GLY A 135 14.55 -7.53 -11.30
C GLY A 135 14.88 -6.54 -10.19
N ARG A 136 13.96 -6.36 -9.23
CA ARG A 136 14.11 -5.40 -8.12
C ARG A 136 14.58 -6.06 -6.83
N TYR A 137 13.95 -7.15 -6.42
CA TYR A 137 14.19 -7.81 -5.13
C TYR A 137 15.13 -9.02 -5.23
N GLY A 138 15.51 -9.39 -6.47
CA GLY A 138 16.23 -10.63 -6.76
C GLY A 138 15.28 -11.81 -6.97
N LYS A 139 15.69 -12.76 -7.82
CA LYS A 139 14.87 -13.94 -8.16
C LYS A 139 14.43 -14.71 -6.90
N PRO A 140 13.13 -15.06 -6.78
CA PRO A 140 12.66 -15.92 -5.69
C PRO A 140 13.36 -17.28 -5.67
N THR A 141 13.68 -17.78 -4.47
CA THR A 141 14.33 -19.11 -4.29
C THR A 141 13.40 -20.17 -3.71
N SER A 142 12.24 -19.76 -3.21
CA SER A 142 11.19 -20.62 -2.68
C SER A 142 9.84 -19.90 -2.74
N LEU A 143 8.76 -20.62 -2.43
CA LEU A 143 7.43 -20.03 -2.28
C LEU A 143 7.42 -18.96 -1.17
N ASP A 144 8.03 -19.23 -0.01
CA ASP A 144 8.12 -18.26 1.09
C ASP A 144 8.89 -17.00 0.67
N ASP A 145 9.98 -17.17 -0.09
CA ASP A 145 10.79 -16.04 -0.59
C ASP A 145 10.02 -15.23 -1.64
N PHE A 146 9.24 -15.87 -2.51
CA PHE A 146 8.33 -15.21 -3.44
C PHE A 146 7.27 -14.39 -2.70
N VAL A 147 6.54 -15.02 -1.77
CA VAL A 147 5.44 -14.38 -1.06
C VAL A 147 5.95 -13.19 -0.26
N ARG A 148 7.02 -13.34 0.55
CA ARG A 148 7.54 -12.21 1.35
C ARG A 148 8.03 -11.05 0.49
N LYS A 149 8.62 -11.30 -0.68
CA LYS A 149 9.01 -10.25 -1.63
C LYS A 149 7.78 -9.60 -2.26
N ALA A 150 6.77 -10.39 -2.62
CA ALA A 150 5.52 -9.89 -3.17
C ALA A 150 4.82 -8.95 -2.18
N GLN A 151 4.78 -9.30 -0.88
CA GLN A 151 4.22 -8.44 0.15
C GLN A 151 4.94 -7.08 0.23
N LEU A 152 6.28 -7.05 0.15
CA LEU A 152 7.02 -5.79 0.07
C LEU A 152 6.71 -5.02 -1.21
N ALA A 153 6.73 -5.69 -2.37
CA ALA A 153 6.44 -5.04 -3.64
C ALA A 153 5.05 -4.39 -3.67
N GLN A 154 4.06 -5.07 -3.13
CA GLN A 154 2.68 -4.58 -2.98
C GLN A 154 2.59 -3.42 -2.00
N TYR A 155 3.12 -3.58 -0.78
CA TYR A 155 3.14 -2.51 0.22
C TYR A 155 3.77 -1.24 -0.36
N GLU A 156 4.94 -1.39 -1.00
CA GLU A 156 5.66 -0.29 -1.61
C GLU A 156 4.85 0.43 -2.66
N ASN A 157 4.24 -0.33 -3.59
CA ASN A 157 3.57 0.23 -4.74
C ASN A 157 2.24 0.89 -4.38
N VAL A 158 1.41 0.17 -3.62
CA VAL A 158 0.11 0.68 -3.16
C VAL A 158 0.32 1.92 -2.30
N ARG A 159 1.30 1.91 -1.39
CA ARG A 159 1.63 3.10 -0.60
C ARG A 159 1.99 4.28 -1.52
N ALA A 160 2.87 4.08 -2.50
CA ALA A 160 3.29 5.14 -3.41
C ALA A 160 2.14 5.68 -4.28
N GLU A 161 1.22 4.82 -4.72
CA GLU A 161 0.04 5.18 -5.48
C GLU A 161 -0.83 6.18 -4.70
N PHE A 162 -1.20 5.85 -3.46
CA PHE A 162 -1.97 6.74 -2.60
C PHE A 162 -1.17 7.99 -2.17
N GLU A 163 0.10 7.85 -1.79
CA GLU A 163 0.93 8.98 -1.33
C GLU A 163 1.11 10.04 -2.44
N ALA A 164 1.29 9.62 -3.70
CA ALA A 164 1.40 10.54 -4.82
C ALA A 164 0.11 11.36 -5.02
N HIS A 165 -1.06 10.69 -4.99
CA HIS A 165 -2.36 11.35 -5.15
C HIS A 165 -2.70 12.27 -3.97
N SER A 166 -2.34 11.89 -2.75
CA SER A 166 -2.49 12.75 -1.56
C SER A 166 -1.62 13.99 -1.63
N ARG A 167 -0.37 13.87 -2.10
CA ARG A 167 0.54 15.02 -2.24
C ARG A 167 0.05 16.00 -3.31
N ASN A 168 -0.27 15.48 -4.50
CA ASN A 168 -0.60 16.32 -5.65
C ASN A 168 -2.02 16.92 -5.59
N PHE A 169 -2.81 16.57 -4.56
CA PHE A 169 -4.21 17.03 -4.42
C PHE A 169 -4.32 18.56 -4.32
N THR A 170 -3.34 19.22 -3.71
CA THR A 170 -3.33 20.68 -3.56
C THR A 170 -2.47 21.42 -4.59
N ASP A 171 -2.06 20.75 -5.67
CA ASP A 171 -1.33 21.41 -6.75
C ASP A 171 -2.20 22.47 -7.42
N SER A 172 -1.61 23.64 -7.73
CA SER A 172 -2.34 24.71 -8.42
C SER A 172 -2.64 24.42 -9.89
N LYS A 173 -1.94 23.45 -10.48
CA LYS A 173 -2.10 23.03 -11.87
C LYS A 173 -2.16 21.51 -11.94
N ASP A 174 -3.19 21.01 -12.63
CA ASP A 174 -3.46 19.59 -12.83
C ASP A 174 -3.42 18.78 -11.50
N PRO A 175 -4.16 19.18 -10.45
CA PRO A 175 -4.18 18.44 -9.19
C PRO A 175 -4.76 17.04 -9.40
N SER A 176 -4.35 16.08 -8.57
CA SER A 176 -5.13 14.85 -8.38
C SER A 176 -6.43 15.22 -7.66
N THR A 177 -7.58 14.78 -8.17
CA THR A 177 -8.89 15.10 -7.58
C THR A 177 -9.61 13.87 -7.07
N GLY A 178 -9.06 12.69 -7.31
CA GLY A 178 -9.51 11.42 -6.75
C GLY A 178 -8.62 10.27 -7.20
N LEU A 179 -8.65 9.20 -6.42
CA LEU A 179 -8.02 7.93 -6.71
C LEU A 179 -8.95 6.82 -6.25
N ILE A 180 -9.29 5.92 -7.17
CA ILE A 180 -9.96 4.66 -6.87
C ILE A 180 -8.98 3.55 -7.22
N TYR A 181 -8.43 2.93 -6.17
CA TYR A 181 -7.56 1.77 -6.31
C TYR A 181 -8.35 0.60 -6.91
N TRP A 182 -7.78 -0.05 -7.92
CA TRP A 182 -8.36 -1.19 -8.63
C TRP A 182 -7.80 -2.50 -8.09
N MET A 183 -8.46 -3.18 -7.14
CA MET A 183 -9.75 -2.88 -6.52
C MET A 183 -9.64 -2.92 -5.00
N LEU A 184 -10.65 -2.42 -4.31
CA LEU A 184 -10.73 -2.55 -2.85
C LEU A 184 -10.64 -4.01 -2.40
N ASN A 185 -11.34 -4.89 -3.08
CA ASN A 185 -11.39 -6.33 -2.83
C ASN A 185 -11.70 -7.09 -4.11
N SER A 186 -11.60 -8.42 -4.05
CA SER A 186 -12.01 -9.30 -5.14
C SER A 186 -13.35 -9.98 -4.84
N GLY A 187 -14.07 -10.37 -5.89
CA GLY A 187 -15.34 -11.13 -5.79
C GLY A 187 -15.16 -12.60 -5.39
N TRP A 188 -13.91 -13.07 -5.31
CA TRP A 188 -13.52 -14.45 -5.00
C TRP A 188 -12.05 -14.50 -4.55
N THR A 189 -11.50 -15.69 -4.27
CA THR A 189 -10.07 -15.84 -3.95
C THR A 189 -9.23 -15.50 -5.17
N SER A 190 -8.37 -14.48 -5.06
CA SER A 190 -7.71 -13.82 -6.19
C SER A 190 -6.21 -13.62 -5.98
N LEU A 191 -5.47 -13.49 -7.09
CA LEU A 191 -4.05 -13.13 -7.15
C LEU A 191 -3.80 -11.68 -7.63
N HIS A 192 -4.84 -10.89 -7.88
CA HIS A 192 -4.72 -9.49 -8.32
C HIS A 192 -5.88 -8.60 -7.85
N TRP A 193 -5.66 -7.29 -7.93
CA TRP A 193 -6.66 -6.23 -7.76
C TRP A 193 -7.44 -6.35 -6.45
N GLN A 194 -6.72 -6.32 -5.32
CA GLN A 194 -7.35 -6.40 -4.00
C GLN A 194 -6.49 -5.75 -2.91
N LEU A 195 -7.12 -5.01 -1.99
CA LEU A 195 -6.47 -4.59 -0.75
C LEU A 195 -6.68 -5.62 0.36
N PHE A 196 -7.87 -6.20 0.48
CA PHE A 196 -8.13 -7.37 1.33
C PHE A 196 -8.73 -8.50 0.49
N ASP A 197 -8.42 -9.73 0.86
CA ASP A 197 -8.86 -10.91 0.10
C ASP A 197 -10.26 -11.39 0.48
N ALA A 198 -10.76 -12.43 -0.21
CA ALA A 198 -12.08 -13.00 0.01
C ALA A 198 -12.31 -13.55 1.44
N TYR A 199 -11.26 -13.78 2.21
CA TYR A 199 -11.33 -14.21 3.61
C TYR A 199 -11.15 -13.06 4.60
N LEU A 200 -11.06 -11.82 4.09
CA LEU A 200 -10.82 -10.59 4.85
C LEU A 200 -9.42 -10.54 5.48
N ASP A 201 -8.47 -11.33 4.96
CA ASP A 201 -7.09 -11.29 5.40
C ASP A 201 -6.35 -10.07 4.82
N GLN A 202 -5.25 -9.70 5.47
CA GLN A 202 -4.58 -8.40 5.30
C GLN A 202 -3.13 -8.61 4.90
N ASN A 203 -2.84 -8.35 3.63
CA ASN A 203 -1.53 -8.56 3.02
C ASN A 203 -0.73 -7.23 2.93
N GLY A 204 0.38 -7.22 2.17
CA GLY A 204 1.16 -6.02 1.91
C GLY A 204 0.37 -4.89 1.25
N SER A 205 -0.52 -5.21 0.30
CA SER A 205 -1.40 -4.23 -0.37
C SER A 205 -2.30 -3.52 0.66
N TYR A 206 -2.94 -4.29 1.56
CA TYR A 206 -3.74 -3.76 2.66
C TYR A 206 -2.96 -2.74 3.49
N PHE A 207 -1.78 -3.13 3.98
CA PHE A 207 -1.01 -2.30 4.91
C PHE A 207 -0.32 -1.13 4.20
N GLY A 208 0.02 -1.25 2.91
CA GLY A 208 0.49 -0.13 2.10
C GLY A 208 -0.58 0.95 1.96
N ALA A 209 -1.81 0.56 1.62
CA ALA A 209 -2.95 1.48 1.56
C ALA A 209 -3.26 2.09 2.94
N LYS A 210 -3.33 1.26 3.99
CA LYS A 210 -3.56 1.73 5.36
C LYS A 210 -2.50 2.74 5.81
N LYS A 211 -1.22 2.50 5.48
CA LYS A 211 -0.11 3.41 5.82
C LYS A 211 -0.27 4.76 5.12
N ALA A 212 -0.47 4.77 3.81
CA ALA A 212 -0.59 6.00 3.02
C ALA A 212 -1.79 6.87 3.39
N ASN A 213 -2.83 6.26 3.97
CA ASN A 213 -4.09 6.92 4.35
C ASN A 213 -4.22 7.17 5.86
N GLU A 214 -3.10 7.22 6.59
CA GLU A 214 -3.10 7.71 7.98
C GLU A 214 -3.67 9.14 8.04
N PRO A 215 -4.42 9.50 9.10
CA PRO A 215 -5.11 10.79 9.17
C PRO A 215 -4.15 12.00 9.24
N LEU A 216 -2.99 11.82 9.86
CA LEU A 216 -1.89 12.79 9.89
C LEU A 216 -0.60 12.02 9.61
N HIS A 217 -0.11 12.15 8.38
CA HIS A 217 0.81 11.19 7.78
C HIS A 217 2.12 11.83 7.33
N ILE A 218 3.25 11.14 7.49
CA ILE A 218 4.54 11.52 6.90
C ILE A 218 4.94 10.54 5.81
N GLN A 219 5.35 11.08 4.66
CA GLN A 219 5.65 10.32 3.46
C GLN A 219 6.92 10.80 2.75
N TYR A 220 7.54 9.92 1.96
CA TYR A 220 8.67 10.19 1.09
C TYR A 220 8.21 10.24 -0.37
N SER A 221 8.59 11.31 -1.08
CA SER A 221 8.29 11.48 -2.51
C SER A 221 9.37 10.84 -3.37
N TYR A 222 9.01 9.85 -4.21
CA TYR A 222 9.96 9.13 -5.06
C TYR A 222 10.61 9.99 -6.16
N ASP A 223 9.90 10.99 -6.67
CA ASP A 223 10.32 11.91 -7.73
C ASP A 223 11.26 13.02 -7.22
N THR A 224 10.89 13.71 -6.14
CA THR A 224 11.63 14.87 -5.60
C THR A 224 12.61 14.50 -4.51
N LYS A 225 12.52 13.30 -3.95
CA LYS A 225 13.29 12.84 -2.79
C LYS A 225 13.10 13.75 -1.57
N SER A 226 11.87 14.26 -1.39
CA SER A 226 11.45 15.06 -0.23
C SER A 226 10.66 14.24 0.79
N ALA A 227 10.67 14.68 2.05
CA ALA A 227 9.71 14.26 3.05
C ALA A 227 8.56 15.27 3.13
N GLU A 228 7.33 14.79 3.01
CA GLU A 228 6.09 15.57 3.04
C GLU A 228 5.23 15.13 4.22
N VAL A 229 4.40 16.05 4.75
CA VAL A 229 3.39 15.74 5.75
C VAL A 229 2.02 16.05 5.18
N VAL A 230 1.10 15.09 5.17
CA VAL A 230 -0.29 15.23 4.72
C VAL A 230 -1.22 15.20 5.93
N ASN A 231 -2.24 16.06 5.93
CA ASN A 231 -3.25 16.11 6.98
C ASN A 231 -4.66 15.96 6.40
N SER A 232 -5.18 14.73 6.47
CA SER A 232 -6.53 14.37 6.02
C SER A 232 -7.60 14.64 7.09
N THR A 233 -7.23 15.04 8.31
CA THR A 233 -8.21 15.47 9.32
C THR A 233 -8.85 16.80 8.95
N ALA A 234 -10.01 17.12 9.54
CA ALA A 234 -10.70 18.38 9.28
C ALA A 234 -9.97 19.61 9.85
N LYS A 235 -9.13 19.45 10.87
CA LYS A 235 -8.52 20.57 11.61
C LYS A 235 -7.06 20.75 11.22
N LYS A 236 -6.58 21.99 11.28
CA LYS A 236 -5.15 22.31 11.14
C LYS A 236 -4.35 21.61 12.24
N ALA A 237 -3.29 20.91 11.86
CA ALA A 237 -2.28 20.39 12.76
C ALA A 237 -1.09 21.36 12.83
N SER A 238 -0.58 21.66 14.03
CA SER A 238 0.50 22.65 14.24
C SER A 238 1.46 22.17 15.31
N GLY A 239 2.69 22.70 15.31
CA GLY A 239 3.72 22.30 16.26
C GLY A 239 4.29 20.90 15.99
N LEU A 240 4.13 20.40 14.76
CA LEU A 240 4.59 19.08 14.38
C LEU A 240 6.11 19.05 14.23
N THR A 241 6.70 17.89 14.51
CA THR A 241 8.12 17.62 14.28
C THR A 241 8.30 16.39 13.39
N ALA A 242 8.92 16.59 12.23
CA ALA A 242 9.25 15.55 11.26
C ALA A 242 10.74 15.20 11.35
N SER A 243 11.06 13.93 11.54
CA SER A 243 12.42 13.39 11.59
C SER A 243 12.65 12.41 10.44
N VAL A 244 13.78 12.56 9.76
CA VAL A 244 14.18 11.74 8.62
C VAL A 244 15.58 11.21 8.87
N GLU A 245 15.73 9.89 8.82
CA GLU A 245 17.00 9.21 8.97
C GLU A 245 17.21 8.22 7.82
N LEU A 246 18.41 8.19 7.23
CA LEU A 246 18.77 7.18 6.23
C LEU A 246 19.79 6.20 6.82
N TYR A 247 19.61 4.91 6.54
CA TYR A 247 20.44 3.82 7.03
C TYR A 247 20.86 2.91 5.89
N ASN A 248 22.13 2.50 5.88
CA ASN A 248 22.56 1.38 5.06
C ASN A 248 21.98 0.06 5.60
N THR A 249 21.99 -1.00 4.78
CA THR A 249 21.50 -2.34 5.19
C THR A 249 22.32 -3.00 6.30
N ASP A 250 23.52 -2.50 6.58
CA ASP A 250 24.33 -2.88 7.75
C ASP A 250 23.92 -2.16 9.06
N GLY A 251 22.92 -1.26 8.99
CA GLY A 251 22.46 -0.44 10.11
C GLY A 251 23.24 0.87 10.31
N THR A 252 24.22 1.18 9.46
CA THR A 252 24.98 2.44 9.54
C THR A 252 24.09 3.62 9.17
N LYS A 253 23.89 4.57 10.10
CA LYS A 253 23.19 5.82 9.84
C LYS A 253 24.02 6.72 8.92
N LYS A 254 23.46 7.13 7.79
CA LYS A 254 24.10 7.97 6.76
C LYS A 254 23.56 9.40 6.73
N PHE A 255 22.35 9.60 7.24
CA PHE A 255 21.67 10.89 7.24
C PHE A 255 20.75 10.99 8.45
N SER A 256 20.62 12.18 9.02
CA SER A 256 19.70 12.48 10.11
C SER A 256 19.36 13.97 10.07
N LYS A 257 18.10 14.31 9.82
CA LYS A 257 17.60 15.68 9.92
C LYS A 257 16.25 15.70 10.61
N THR A 258 15.95 16.82 11.27
CA THR A 258 14.66 17.05 11.92
C THR A 258 14.17 18.45 11.57
N LYS A 259 12.89 18.55 11.21
CA LYS A 259 12.19 19.81 10.99
C LYS A 259 11.12 19.96 12.07
N LYS A 260 11.24 21.01 12.89
CA LYS A 260 10.30 21.36 13.96
C LYS A 260 9.31 22.44 13.50
N ASN A 261 8.26 22.64 14.30
CA ASN A 261 7.27 23.70 14.16
C ASN A 261 6.56 23.68 12.80
N LEU A 262 6.34 22.48 12.25
CA LEU A 262 5.54 22.32 11.05
C LEU A 262 4.07 22.54 11.37
N SER A 263 3.35 23.09 10.39
CA SER A 263 1.90 23.22 10.44
C SER A 263 1.32 22.86 9.08
N VAL A 264 0.24 22.10 9.08
CA VAL A 264 -0.45 21.63 7.88
C VAL A 264 -1.94 21.86 8.09
N ASN A 265 -2.59 22.55 7.15
CA ASN A 265 -4.04 22.73 7.19
C ASN A 265 -4.76 21.37 7.11
N GLY A 266 -6.00 21.30 7.60
CA GLY A 266 -6.82 20.10 7.41
C GLY A 266 -7.37 19.99 5.98
N GLY A 267 -8.13 18.92 5.73
CA GLY A 267 -8.83 18.71 4.47
C GLY A 267 -7.95 18.21 3.33
N GLY A 268 -6.89 17.45 3.62
CA GLY A 268 -6.01 16.84 2.62
C GLY A 268 -4.83 17.73 2.20
N ALA A 269 -4.61 18.87 2.86
CA ALA A 269 -3.45 19.70 2.58
C ALA A 269 -2.14 19.00 2.96
N HIS A 270 -1.05 19.36 2.29
CA HIS A 270 0.30 18.90 2.64
C HIS A 270 1.26 20.05 2.94
N ALA A 271 2.38 19.73 3.59
CA ALA A 271 3.53 20.62 3.71
C ALA A 271 4.83 19.86 3.54
N LYS A 272 5.76 20.43 2.78
CA LYS A 272 7.11 19.91 2.66
C LYS A 272 7.89 20.08 3.95
N ALA A 273 8.32 18.97 4.53
CA ALA A 273 9.12 18.96 5.75
C ALA A 273 10.60 19.18 5.45
N LEU A 274 11.18 18.37 4.56
CA LEU A 274 12.62 18.34 4.28
C LEU A 274 12.90 17.93 2.84
N ASP A 275 13.88 18.58 2.20
CA ASP A 275 14.57 18.02 1.03
C ASP A 275 15.76 17.16 1.49
N ILE A 276 15.78 15.88 1.13
CA ILE A 276 16.84 14.96 1.56
C ILE A 276 18.11 15.19 0.73
N GLY A 277 17.95 15.43 -0.57
CA GLY A 277 19.06 15.67 -1.49
C GLY A 277 19.94 14.44 -1.71
N LYS A 278 21.13 14.64 -2.29
CA LYS A 278 22.12 13.56 -2.49
C LYS A 278 22.86 13.27 -1.19
N VAL A 279 22.92 12.00 -0.79
CA VAL A 279 23.65 11.53 0.39
C VAL A 279 24.75 10.57 -0.05
N SER A 280 25.99 10.82 0.37
CA SER A 280 27.16 10.02 -0.02
C SER A 280 27.30 8.74 0.81
N GLY A 281 27.84 7.69 0.19
CA GLY A 281 28.15 6.42 0.85
C GLY A 281 26.92 5.62 1.30
N LEU A 282 25.78 5.80 0.62
CA LEU A 282 24.64 4.89 0.73
C LEU A 282 24.98 3.54 0.09
N SER A 283 24.54 2.44 0.70
CA SER A 283 24.53 1.13 0.07
C SER A 283 23.53 1.11 -1.10
N SER A 284 23.70 0.17 -2.06
CA SER A 284 22.82 0.05 -3.25
C SER A 284 21.34 0.09 -2.86
N THR A 285 20.97 -0.77 -1.92
CA THR A 285 19.71 -0.71 -1.18
C THR A 285 19.95 -0.04 0.16
N TYR A 286 19.07 0.85 0.61
CA TYR A 286 19.13 1.52 1.90
C TYR A 286 17.72 1.75 2.47
N LEU A 287 17.62 2.09 3.75
CA LEU A 287 16.36 2.35 4.44
C LEU A 287 16.21 3.85 4.74
N ALA A 288 15.04 4.42 4.45
CA ALA A 288 14.64 5.74 4.93
C ALA A 288 13.58 5.58 6.03
N LYS A 289 13.87 6.09 7.22
CA LYS A 289 12.95 6.11 8.36
C LYS A 289 12.43 7.52 8.55
N LEU A 290 11.11 7.68 8.41
CA LEU A 290 10.38 8.92 8.61
C LEU A 290 9.49 8.76 9.85
N VAL A 291 9.57 9.74 10.76
CA VAL A 291 8.75 9.78 11.98
C VAL A 291 8.16 11.17 12.13
N LEU A 292 6.86 11.24 12.41
CA LEU A 292 6.14 12.47 12.72
C LEU A 292 5.67 12.42 14.17
N THR A 293 5.94 13.49 14.90
CA THR A 293 5.45 13.69 16.26
C THR A 293 4.59 14.94 16.34
N ASP A 294 3.54 14.89 17.16
CA ASP A 294 2.71 16.05 17.45
C ASP A 294 3.37 17.00 18.46
N SER A 295 2.67 18.09 18.80
CA SER A 295 3.16 19.10 19.75
C SER A 295 3.33 18.58 21.19
N ALA A 296 2.69 17.45 21.53
CA ALA A 296 2.85 16.78 22.81
C ALA A 296 4.00 15.75 22.80
N GLY A 297 4.67 15.57 21.66
CA GLY A 297 5.74 14.59 21.47
C GLY A 297 5.25 13.17 21.22
N LYS A 298 3.94 12.97 20.97
CA LYS A 298 3.41 11.65 20.62
C LYS A 298 3.75 11.33 19.16
N GLU A 299 4.26 10.13 18.91
CA GLU A 299 4.40 9.60 17.54
C GLU A 299 3.02 9.40 16.93
N VAL A 300 2.75 10.11 15.84
CA VAL A 300 1.46 10.08 15.12
C VAL A 300 1.56 9.39 13.76
N SER A 301 2.78 9.29 13.21
CA SER A 301 3.05 8.53 11.99
C SER A 301 4.48 8.04 11.98
N ARG A 302 4.66 6.81 11.51
CA ARG A 302 5.94 6.15 11.28
C ARG A 302 5.89 5.47 9.92
N ASN A 303 6.82 5.83 9.05
CA ASN A 303 6.85 5.33 7.68
C ASN A 303 8.29 4.98 7.28
N VAL A 304 8.50 3.76 6.82
CA VAL A 304 9.83 3.24 6.49
C VAL A 304 9.87 2.79 5.04
N TYR A 305 10.83 3.29 4.29
CA TYR A 305 11.03 2.99 2.88
C TYR A 305 12.30 2.18 2.70
N TRP A 306 12.27 1.22 1.80
CA TRP A 306 13.45 0.55 1.25
C TRP A 306 13.70 1.13 -0.13
N LEU A 307 14.78 1.87 -0.25
CA LEU A 307 15.10 2.66 -1.43
C LEU A 307 16.38 2.14 -2.08
N SER A 308 16.56 2.53 -3.34
CA SER A 308 17.72 2.15 -4.15
C SER A 308 18.47 3.40 -4.58
N THR A 309 19.80 3.30 -4.71
CA THR A 309 20.62 4.34 -5.35
C THR A 309 20.52 4.30 -6.88
N LYS A 310 20.02 3.19 -7.43
CA LYS A 310 19.62 3.03 -8.83
C LYS A 310 18.11 3.27 -8.94
N ASP A 311 17.70 4.24 -9.76
CA ASP A 311 16.28 4.55 -9.94
C ASP A 311 15.60 3.53 -10.90
N ASP A 312 14.31 3.27 -10.67
CA ASP A 312 13.42 2.64 -11.65
C ASP A 312 13.25 3.60 -12.85
N LYS A 313 13.39 3.11 -14.09
CA LYS A 313 13.23 3.92 -15.31
C LYS A 313 12.15 3.37 -16.23
N LEU A 314 11.11 4.16 -16.42
CA LEU A 314 9.98 3.85 -17.30
C LEU A 314 10.35 4.04 -18.79
N ASN A 315 9.80 3.18 -19.63
CA ASN A 315 9.89 3.28 -21.09
C ASN A 315 8.55 3.71 -21.67
N TRP A 316 8.26 5.01 -21.56
CA TRP A 316 6.99 5.61 -21.92
C TRP A 316 6.59 5.39 -23.39
N SER A 317 7.55 5.31 -24.32
CA SER A 317 7.28 5.04 -25.74
C SER A 317 6.82 3.61 -26.04
N LYS A 318 6.91 2.71 -25.05
CA LYS A 318 6.40 1.34 -25.12
C LYS A 318 5.24 1.11 -24.15
N SER A 319 4.58 2.18 -23.69
CA SER A 319 3.38 2.04 -22.88
C SER A 319 2.28 1.36 -23.70
N ASP A 320 1.54 0.51 -23.03
CA ASP A 320 0.27 -0.06 -23.50
C ASP A 320 -0.86 0.51 -22.63
N TRP A 321 -2.12 0.23 -22.99
CA TRP A 321 -3.29 0.77 -22.29
C TRP A 321 -3.36 0.36 -20.80
N TYR A 322 -2.65 -0.71 -20.42
CA TYR A 322 -2.71 -1.30 -19.07
C TYR A 322 -1.39 -1.23 -18.29
N TYR A 323 -0.27 -0.83 -18.91
CA TYR A 323 1.00 -0.65 -18.16
C TYR A 323 2.06 0.13 -18.97
N THR A 324 3.06 0.65 -18.25
CA THR A 324 4.28 1.19 -18.86
C THR A 324 5.49 0.31 -18.49
N PRO A 325 6.22 -0.26 -19.47
CA PRO A 325 7.36 -1.12 -19.18
C PRO A 325 8.49 -0.40 -18.43
N THR A 326 9.17 -1.12 -17.54
CA THR A 326 10.38 -0.64 -16.87
C THR A 326 11.63 -1.07 -17.65
N SER A 327 12.39 -0.09 -18.14
CA SER A 327 13.65 -0.31 -18.86
C SER A 327 14.85 -0.58 -17.95
N SER A 328 14.80 -0.14 -16.70
CA SER A 328 15.81 -0.36 -15.68
C SER A 328 15.16 -0.43 -14.32
N TYR A 329 15.42 -1.50 -13.58
CA TYR A 329 14.89 -1.71 -12.23
C TYR A 329 15.80 -1.10 -11.15
N ALA A 330 15.18 -0.54 -10.12
CA ALA A 330 15.80 -0.27 -8.83
C ALA A 330 16.40 -1.55 -8.23
N ASP A 331 17.50 -1.43 -7.49
CA ASP A 331 18.15 -2.58 -6.84
C ASP A 331 17.81 -2.62 -5.35
N LEU A 332 16.81 -3.42 -5.01
CA LEU A 332 16.34 -3.71 -3.66
C LEU A 332 16.82 -5.08 -3.16
N SER A 333 17.66 -5.78 -3.93
CA SER A 333 18.17 -7.11 -3.59
C SER A 333 19.01 -7.11 -2.31
N GLY A 334 19.54 -5.96 -1.91
CA GLY A 334 20.28 -5.77 -0.66
C GLY A 334 19.45 -6.04 0.60
N LEU A 335 18.11 -6.05 0.52
CA LEU A 335 17.25 -6.46 1.64
C LEU A 335 17.52 -7.90 2.07
N SER A 336 17.91 -8.80 1.14
CA SER A 336 18.28 -10.18 1.45
C SER A 336 19.51 -10.30 2.36
N LYS A 337 20.31 -9.23 2.46
CA LYS A 337 21.53 -9.15 3.27
C LYS A 337 21.32 -8.43 4.61
N LEU A 338 20.09 -8.01 4.93
CA LEU A 338 19.78 -7.47 6.25
C LEU A 338 20.13 -8.51 7.32
N GLY A 339 20.94 -8.11 8.30
CA GLY A 339 21.27 -8.99 9.42
C GLY A 339 20.02 -9.42 10.18
N ALA A 340 20.09 -10.56 10.87
CA ALA A 340 18.98 -11.03 11.71
C ALA A 340 18.75 -10.08 12.89
N ALA A 341 17.48 -9.85 13.22
CA ALA A 341 17.03 -9.05 14.36
C ALA A 341 16.13 -9.90 15.28
N LYS A 342 16.00 -9.46 16.53
CA LYS A 342 15.11 -10.03 17.54
C LYS A 342 14.08 -9.00 17.93
N VAL A 343 12.83 -9.42 17.96
CA VAL A 343 11.74 -8.64 18.54
C VAL A 343 11.46 -9.26 19.91
N GLY A 344 11.03 -8.48 20.91
CA GLY A 344 10.34 -8.91 22.12
C GLY A 344 8.84 -8.61 21.95
N THR A 345 7.97 -9.55 22.32
CA THR A 345 6.52 -9.41 22.16
C THR A 345 5.84 -9.76 23.46
N THR A 346 4.91 -8.91 23.89
CA THR A 346 3.91 -9.24 24.90
C THR A 346 2.54 -8.95 24.32
N ALA A 347 1.55 -9.79 24.62
CA ALA A 347 0.18 -9.62 24.17
C ALA A 347 -0.78 -9.84 25.35
N THR A 348 -1.86 -9.05 25.40
CA THR A 348 -2.93 -9.17 26.39
C THR A 348 -4.27 -8.86 25.76
N SER A 349 -5.27 -9.69 26.06
CA SER A 349 -6.61 -9.60 25.48
C SER A 349 -7.63 -9.29 26.57
N ALA A 350 -8.56 -8.40 26.24
CA ALA A 350 -9.66 -8.02 27.13
C ALA A 350 -10.98 -7.93 26.35
N PRO A 351 -12.13 -8.17 27.00
CA PRO A 351 -13.43 -7.87 26.40
C PRO A 351 -13.51 -6.40 25.99
N GLY A 352 -13.96 -6.16 24.76
CA GLY A 352 -14.31 -4.84 24.23
C GLY A 352 -15.82 -4.61 24.25
N PRO A 353 -16.29 -3.46 23.72
CA PRO A 353 -17.72 -3.20 23.55
C PRO A 353 -18.36 -4.17 22.54
N ASP A 354 -19.68 -4.35 22.64
CA ASP A 354 -20.51 -5.00 21.61
C ASP A 354 -20.07 -6.41 21.19
N GLY A 355 -19.60 -7.23 22.14
CA GLY A 355 -19.19 -8.61 21.88
C GLY A 355 -17.85 -8.75 21.14
N THR A 356 -17.02 -7.70 21.18
CA THR A 356 -15.66 -7.72 20.64
C THR A 356 -14.63 -8.13 21.70
N THR A 357 -13.46 -8.54 21.22
CA THR A 357 -12.24 -8.65 22.02
C THR A 357 -11.21 -7.67 21.47
N VAL A 358 -10.47 -7.05 22.39
CA VAL A 358 -9.36 -6.15 22.09
C VAL A 358 -8.07 -6.81 22.55
N THR A 359 -7.17 -7.11 21.63
CA THR A 359 -5.83 -7.63 21.92
C THR A 359 -4.80 -6.51 21.75
N THR A 360 -4.09 -6.18 22.83
CA THR A 360 -3.00 -5.21 22.84
C THR A 360 -1.66 -5.92 22.73
N VAL A 361 -0.84 -5.56 21.74
CA VAL A 361 0.45 -6.18 21.44
C VAL A 361 1.55 -5.15 21.54
N LYS A 362 2.50 -5.34 22.46
CA LYS A 362 3.72 -4.53 22.53
C LYS A 362 4.85 -5.25 21.81
N LEU A 363 5.45 -4.58 20.84
CA LEU A 363 6.63 -5.03 20.12
C LEU A 363 7.82 -4.16 20.49
N THR A 364 8.98 -4.76 20.72
CA THR A 364 10.23 -4.05 21.00
C THR A 364 11.36 -4.69 20.19
N ASN A 365 12.19 -3.92 19.48
CA ASN A 365 13.42 -4.50 18.92
C ASN A 365 14.45 -4.71 20.04
N THR A 366 14.70 -5.97 20.39
CA THR A 366 15.61 -6.40 21.47
C THR A 366 16.97 -6.85 20.95
N SER A 367 17.31 -6.54 19.70
CA SER A 367 18.60 -6.89 19.11
C SER A 367 19.72 -6.07 19.74
N PRO A 368 20.89 -6.66 20.03
CA PRO A 368 22.09 -5.88 20.27
C PRO A 368 22.55 -5.23 18.95
N GLY A 369 23.07 -3.99 19.00
CA GLY A 369 23.68 -3.34 17.84
C GLY A 369 22.77 -2.36 17.10
N LYS A 370 22.77 -2.39 15.77
CA LYS A 370 22.18 -1.35 14.88
C LYS A 370 21.14 -1.87 13.90
N THR A 371 20.89 -3.17 13.89
CA THR A 371 20.02 -3.83 12.90
C THR A 371 18.55 -3.58 13.22
N PRO A 372 17.76 -3.02 12.28
CA PRO A 372 16.33 -2.88 12.48
C PRO A 372 15.63 -4.22 12.39
N ALA A 373 14.58 -4.41 13.20
CA ALA A 373 13.56 -5.40 12.96
C ALA A 373 12.65 -4.84 11.86
N PHE A 374 12.76 -5.39 10.65
CA PHE A 374 12.18 -4.81 9.44
C PHE A 374 10.90 -5.53 9.03
N MET A 375 9.86 -4.77 8.75
CA MET A 375 8.54 -5.23 8.27
C MET A 375 7.99 -6.37 9.14
N VAL A 376 7.84 -6.09 10.44
CA VAL A 376 7.31 -7.01 11.44
C VAL A 376 5.78 -7.00 11.37
N ASP A 377 5.24 -8.07 10.83
CA ASP A 377 3.82 -8.37 10.70
C ASP A 377 3.29 -9.13 11.93
N THR A 378 2.10 -8.75 12.38
CA THR A 378 1.42 -9.34 13.54
C THR A 378 0.04 -9.86 13.14
N HIS A 379 -0.17 -11.14 13.38
CA HIS A 379 -1.37 -11.86 13.01
C HIS A 379 -2.06 -12.37 14.27
N LEU A 380 -3.34 -12.05 14.41
CA LEU A 380 -4.18 -12.68 15.43
C LEU A 380 -4.54 -14.08 14.94
N VAL A 381 -4.22 -15.09 15.74
CA VAL A 381 -4.45 -16.49 15.40
C VAL A 381 -5.13 -17.22 16.54
N ASP A 382 -5.86 -18.28 16.19
CA ASP A 382 -6.40 -19.22 17.15
C ASP A 382 -5.32 -20.18 17.69
N SER A 383 -5.72 -21.15 18.50
CA SER A 383 -4.82 -22.16 19.09
C SER A 383 -4.25 -23.14 18.07
N ALA A 384 -4.86 -23.28 16.89
CA ALA A 384 -4.35 -24.07 15.77
C ALA A 384 -3.41 -23.25 14.86
N GLY A 385 -3.30 -21.94 15.07
CA GLY A 385 -2.48 -21.03 14.28
C GLY A 385 -3.18 -20.48 13.03
N ALA A 386 -4.50 -20.68 12.90
CA ALA A 386 -5.29 -20.10 11.82
C ALA A 386 -5.61 -18.62 12.11
N PRO A 387 -5.57 -17.74 11.11
CA PRO A 387 -5.96 -16.33 11.29
C PRO A 387 -7.40 -16.17 11.81
N VAL A 388 -7.57 -15.32 12.82
CA VAL A 388 -8.90 -14.91 13.30
C VAL A 388 -9.31 -13.65 12.53
N LEU A 389 -10.32 -13.81 11.67
CA LEU A 389 -10.75 -12.80 10.70
C LEU A 389 -12.28 -12.61 10.77
N PRO A 390 -12.80 -11.39 10.48
CA PRO A 390 -12.05 -10.16 10.22
C PRO A 390 -11.45 -9.56 11.50
N VAL A 391 -10.33 -8.84 11.34
CA VAL A 391 -9.66 -8.11 12.42
C VAL A 391 -9.34 -6.68 11.99
N SER A 392 -9.40 -5.72 12.91
CA SER A 392 -8.98 -4.34 12.67
C SER A 392 -7.77 -4.00 13.54
N TRP A 393 -6.64 -3.73 12.90
CA TRP A 393 -5.41 -3.30 13.58
C TRP A 393 -5.28 -1.77 13.61
N SER A 394 -4.76 -1.22 14.70
CA SER A 394 -4.39 0.20 14.79
C SER A 394 -3.28 0.55 13.79
N ASP A 395 -2.25 -0.28 13.71
CA ASP A 395 -1.13 -0.27 12.75
C ASP A 395 -0.58 -1.70 12.64
N ASN A 396 0.23 -2.00 11.62
CA ASN A 396 0.88 -3.31 11.47
C ASN A 396 2.08 -3.21 10.49
N GLN A 397 2.79 -4.32 10.25
CA GLN A 397 3.97 -4.38 9.38
C GLN A 397 5.02 -3.31 9.73
N VAL A 398 5.24 -3.12 11.03
CA VAL A 398 6.07 -2.05 11.59
C VAL A 398 7.56 -2.34 11.43
N SER A 399 8.38 -1.29 11.41
CA SER A 399 9.84 -1.40 11.45
C SER A 399 10.41 -0.66 12.66
N LEU A 400 11.23 -1.37 13.44
CA LEU A 400 11.73 -0.92 14.74
C LEU A 400 13.26 -0.97 14.77
N TRP A 401 13.92 0.16 15.03
CA TRP A 401 15.36 0.17 15.31
C TRP A 401 15.63 -0.34 16.74
N PRO A 402 16.86 -0.77 17.04
CA PRO A 402 17.20 -1.29 18.37
C PRO A 402 16.76 -0.37 19.51
N GLY A 403 16.06 -0.93 20.49
CA GLY A 403 15.49 -0.21 21.64
C GLY A 403 14.13 0.45 21.38
N GLU A 404 13.69 0.59 20.13
CA GLU A 404 12.37 1.13 19.82
C GLU A 404 11.26 0.13 20.16
N SER A 405 10.10 0.67 20.53
CA SER A 405 8.90 -0.10 20.80
C SER A 405 7.68 0.54 20.17
N VAL A 406 6.68 -0.28 19.84
CA VAL A 406 5.33 0.16 19.46
C VAL A 406 4.30 -0.69 20.19
N THR A 407 3.11 -0.13 20.42
CA THR A 407 1.95 -0.86 20.91
C THR A 407 0.88 -0.86 19.82
N LEU A 408 0.47 -2.04 19.41
CA LEU A 408 -0.56 -2.29 18.41
C LEU A 408 -1.82 -2.78 19.11
N THR A 409 -2.98 -2.46 18.55
CA THR A 409 -4.27 -2.93 19.05
C THR A 409 -5.03 -3.60 17.92
N ALA A 410 -5.48 -4.83 18.17
CA ALA A 410 -6.38 -5.58 17.30
C ALA A 410 -7.78 -5.65 17.91
N THR A 411 -8.81 -5.34 17.13
CA THR A 411 -10.22 -5.50 17.52
C THR A 411 -10.91 -6.48 16.57
N TYR A 412 -11.62 -7.45 17.12
CA TYR A 412 -12.30 -8.54 16.40
C TYR A 412 -13.50 -9.04 17.21
N ARG A 413 -14.43 -9.78 16.60
CA ARG A 413 -15.55 -10.35 17.36
C ARG A 413 -15.05 -11.54 18.18
N THR A 414 -15.44 -11.61 19.45
CA THR A 414 -15.08 -12.75 20.30
C THR A 414 -15.59 -14.07 19.73
N ALA A 415 -16.73 -14.05 19.04
CA ALA A 415 -17.32 -15.22 18.40
C ALA A 415 -16.43 -15.84 17.30
N ASP A 416 -15.60 -15.05 16.62
CA ASP A 416 -14.71 -15.51 15.54
C ASP A 416 -13.51 -16.32 16.09
N LEU A 417 -13.30 -16.36 17.41
CA LEU A 417 -12.36 -17.28 18.04
C LEU A 417 -12.87 -18.71 18.12
N HIS A 418 -14.18 -18.93 17.92
CA HIS A 418 -14.81 -20.25 18.04
C HIS A 418 -14.48 -21.00 19.35
N GLY A 419 -14.35 -20.25 20.46
CA GLY A 419 -14.01 -20.78 21.78
C GLY A 419 -12.50 -20.95 22.05
N SER A 420 -11.63 -20.67 21.07
CA SER A 420 -10.19 -20.68 21.27
C SER A 420 -9.71 -19.49 22.12
N ALA A 421 -8.60 -19.69 22.85
CA ALA A 421 -7.85 -18.57 23.39
C ALA A 421 -7.11 -17.84 22.23
N PRO A 422 -7.04 -16.50 22.23
CA PRO A 422 -6.31 -15.75 21.23
C PRO A 422 -4.80 -15.91 21.40
N SER A 423 -4.09 -15.93 20.27
CA SER A 423 -2.63 -15.87 20.21
C SER A 423 -2.21 -14.88 19.13
N VAL A 424 -0.97 -14.42 19.21
CA VAL A 424 -0.40 -13.46 18.25
C VAL A 424 0.84 -14.06 17.61
N ARG A 425 0.74 -14.35 16.31
CA ARG A 425 1.85 -14.78 15.46
C ARG A 425 2.57 -13.55 14.92
N VAL A 426 3.85 -13.41 15.24
CA VAL A 426 4.70 -12.30 14.85
C VAL A 426 5.78 -12.83 13.91
N ALA A 427 5.83 -12.27 12.69
CA ALA A 427 6.82 -12.61 11.67
C ALA A 427 7.41 -11.34 11.08
N GLY A 428 8.69 -11.31 10.75
CA GLY A 428 9.28 -10.15 10.06
C GLY A 428 10.36 -10.56 9.09
N TRP A 429 10.71 -9.65 8.18
CA TRP A 429 11.62 -9.93 7.07
C TRP A 429 12.95 -10.56 7.53
N ASN A 430 13.47 -10.10 8.66
CA ASN A 430 14.74 -10.53 9.25
C ASN A 430 14.62 -10.96 10.72
N THR A 431 13.43 -11.32 11.21
CA THR A 431 13.20 -11.63 12.64
C THR A 431 12.73 -13.05 12.92
N GLY A 432 12.51 -13.85 11.86
CA GLY A 432 11.89 -15.17 11.98
C GLY A 432 10.40 -15.07 12.34
N THR A 433 9.80 -16.19 12.72
CA THR A 433 8.40 -16.28 13.15
C THR A 433 8.30 -16.81 14.57
N ARG A 434 7.39 -16.26 15.37
CA ARG A 434 7.02 -16.80 16.67
C ARG A 434 5.56 -16.54 16.98
N THR A 435 4.98 -17.29 17.90
CA THR A 435 3.62 -17.05 18.41
C THR A 435 3.68 -16.87 19.92
N VAL A 436 3.00 -15.86 20.44
CA VAL A 436 2.81 -15.65 21.88
C VAL A 436 1.32 -15.76 22.22
N ARG A 437 1.00 -16.21 23.43
CA ARG A 437 -0.39 -16.18 23.91
C ARG A 437 -0.81 -14.73 24.15
N GLY A 438 -2.03 -14.43 23.71
CA GLY A 438 -2.65 -13.12 23.83
C GLY A 438 -3.50 -12.99 25.07
#